data_AF-A0A7C5Z2U6-F1
#
_entry.id   AF-A0A7C5Z2U6-F1
#
_cell.length_a   1.000
_cell.length_b   1.000
_cell.length_c   1.000
_cell.angle_alpha   90.00
_cell.angle_beta   90.00
_cell.angle_gamma   90.00
#
_symmetry.space_group_name_H-M   'P 1'
#
loop_
_entity.id
_entity.type
_entity.pdbx_description
1 polymer ?
#
loop_
_entity_poly.entity_id
_entity_poly.type
_entity_poly.pdbx_seq_one_letter_code
_entity_poly.pdbx_strand_id
1 'polypeptide(L)'
;ELLKTHKAKNTGLFGTSAGAILTAEVASALKQRELPLPGALGIFSGTGDMSQPGDSQALYTIWGFRGYLRPPRQKPLLPEYVGNANPRDPVLSPLYSDLRGMPPALFVTSTRDLLLSGTSILHRAFLRAGSRAEIVVFEALPHAFWYDYKLPETREALHLMAAFFDSHVGA
;
A
#
# COMPACT_ATOMS: atom_id res chain seq x y z
N GLU A 1 -10.63 -10.50 -17.69
CA GLU A 1 -11.73 -11.39 -17.27
C GLU A 1 -12.73 -10.76 -16.31
N LEU A 2 -12.36 -10.33 -15.10
CA LEU A 2 -13.33 -9.83 -14.11
C LEU A 2 -14.20 -8.64 -14.60
N LEU A 3 -13.59 -7.69 -15.32
CA LEU A 3 -14.29 -6.55 -15.94
C LEU A 3 -15.31 -6.94 -17.04
N LYS A 4 -15.29 -8.19 -17.52
CA LYS A 4 -16.29 -8.69 -18.49
C LYS A 4 -17.64 -8.97 -17.82
N THR A 5 -17.64 -9.25 -16.52
CA THR A 5 -18.84 -9.67 -15.77
C THR A 5 -19.21 -8.71 -14.64
N HIS A 6 -18.29 -7.85 -14.21
CA HIS A 6 -18.49 -6.90 -13.11
C HIS A 6 -18.09 -5.49 -13.52
N LYS A 7 -18.87 -4.48 -13.12
CA LYS A 7 -18.48 -3.07 -13.25
C LYS A 7 -17.25 -2.83 -12.35
N ALA A 8 -16.21 -2.18 -12.87
CA ALA A 8 -15.00 -1.90 -12.10
C ALA A 8 -15.28 -1.15 -10.79
N LYS A 9 -16.21 -0.19 -10.80
CA LYS A 9 -16.61 0.53 -9.59
C LYS A 9 -17.21 -0.37 -8.49
N ASN A 10 -17.68 -1.57 -8.84
CA ASN A 10 -18.23 -2.57 -7.90
C ASN A 10 -17.15 -3.57 -7.42
N THR A 11 -15.86 -3.27 -7.62
CA THR A 11 -14.75 -4.12 -7.18
C THR A 11 -13.80 -3.33 -6.30
N GLY A 12 -13.35 -3.93 -5.19
CA GLY A 12 -12.21 -3.44 -4.41
C GLY A 12 -10.93 -4.17 -4.83
N LEU A 13 -9.81 -3.46 -4.84
CA LEU A 13 -8.48 -4.07 -5.00
C LEU A 13 -7.65 -3.79 -3.76
N PHE A 14 -7.11 -4.83 -3.14
CA PHE A 14 -6.35 -4.68 -1.91
C PHE A 14 -5.31 -5.76 -1.74
N GLY A 15 -4.36 -5.50 -0.86
CA GLY A 15 -3.40 -6.49 -0.44
C GLY A 15 -2.60 -6.04 0.77
N THR A 16 -1.79 -6.96 1.27
CA THR A 16 -0.87 -6.73 2.38
C THR A 16 0.57 -6.92 1.92
N SER A 17 1.50 -6.08 2.39
CA SER A 17 2.93 -6.24 2.10
C SER A 17 3.20 -6.21 0.58
N ALA A 18 3.78 -7.27 0.01
CA ALA A 18 3.92 -7.43 -1.45
C ALA A 18 2.59 -7.26 -2.20
N GLY A 19 1.46 -7.71 -1.63
CA GLY A 19 0.14 -7.51 -2.23
C GLY A 19 -0.32 -6.04 -2.19
N ALA A 20 0.09 -5.28 -1.19
CA ALA A 20 -0.22 -3.84 -1.09
C ALA A 20 0.56 -3.05 -2.14
N ILE A 21 1.82 -3.43 -2.38
CA ILE A 21 2.64 -2.94 -3.49
C ILE A 21 1.92 -3.24 -4.81
N LEU A 22 1.62 -4.51 -5.09
CA LEU A 22 0.93 -4.93 -6.32
C LEU A 22 -0.42 -4.23 -6.51
N THR A 23 -1.16 -3.94 -5.44
CA THR A 23 -2.41 -3.18 -5.51
C THR A 23 -2.17 -1.79 -6.12
N ALA A 24 -1.15 -1.07 -5.65
CA ALA A 24 -0.79 0.23 -6.20
C ALA A 24 -0.23 0.13 -7.62
N GLU A 25 0.60 -0.88 -7.90
CA GLU A 25 1.18 -1.11 -9.24
C GLU A 25 0.09 -1.42 -10.27
N VAL A 26 -0.87 -2.29 -9.94
CA VAL A 26 -2.01 -2.62 -10.79
C VAL A 26 -2.91 -1.41 -11.01
N ALA A 27 -3.20 -0.62 -9.97
CA ALA A 27 -3.97 0.62 -10.14
C ALA A 27 -3.25 1.61 -11.08
N SER A 28 -1.94 1.77 -10.93
CA SER A 28 -1.10 2.57 -11.82
C SER A 28 -1.15 2.07 -13.27
N ALA A 29 -1.00 0.75 -13.46
CA ALA A 29 -1.05 0.12 -14.78
C ALA A 29 -2.43 0.23 -15.45
N LEU A 30 -3.52 0.04 -14.70
CA LEU A 30 -4.88 0.23 -15.21
C LEU A 30 -5.08 1.67 -15.70
N LYS A 31 -4.66 2.65 -14.89
CA LYS A 31 -4.77 4.06 -15.25
C LYS A 31 -3.93 4.40 -16.50
N GLN A 32 -2.68 3.93 -16.56
CA GLN A 32 -1.79 4.15 -17.71
C GLN A 32 -2.36 3.57 -19.01
N ARG A 33 -3.13 2.48 -18.92
CA ARG A 33 -3.79 1.80 -20.04
C ARG A 33 -5.21 2.30 -20.32
N GLU A 34 -5.62 3.37 -19.64
CA GLU A 34 -6.98 3.95 -19.77
C GLU A 34 -8.10 2.93 -19.49
N LEU A 35 -7.82 1.96 -18.60
CA LEU A 35 -8.80 0.95 -18.20
C LEU A 35 -9.61 1.44 -16.99
N PRO A 36 -10.87 0.97 -16.86
CA PRO A 36 -11.69 1.28 -15.69
C PRO A 36 -11.00 0.91 -14.37
N LEU A 37 -10.98 1.86 -13.43
CA LEU A 37 -10.39 1.69 -12.12
C LEU A 37 -11.38 1.05 -11.12
N PRO A 38 -10.89 0.32 -10.11
CA PRO A 38 -11.74 -0.23 -9.05
C PRO A 38 -12.43 0.88 -8.24
N GLY A 39 -13.50 0.53 -7.51
CA GLY A 39 -14.22 1.47 -6.65
C GLY A 39 -13.41 1.96 -5.45
N ALA A 40 -12.47 1.12 -4.97
CA ALA A 40 -11.62 1.45 -3.82
C ALA A 40 -10.32 0.64 -3.83
N LEU A 41 -9.28 1.18 -3.17
CA LEU A 41 -7.98 0.54 -2.97
C LEU A 41 -7.69 0.30 -1.49
N GLY A 42 -7.09 -0.85 -1.17
CA GLY A 42 -6.57 -1.17 0.17
C GLY A 42 -5.06 -1.41 0.13
N ILE A 43 -4.29 -0.45 0.64
CA ILE A 43 -2.83 -0.50 0.70
C ILE A 43 -2.40 -0.81 2.14
N PHE A 44 -2.37 -2.09 2.49
CA PHE A 44 -2.12 -2.49 3.87
C PHE A 44 -0.64 -2.84 4.06
N SER A 45 0.11 -1.91 4.65
CA SER A 45 1.54 -2.01 4.88
C SER A 45 2.30 -2.25 3.55
N GLY A 46 2.37 -1.23 2.69
CA GLY A 46 3.01 -1.29 1.38
C GLY A 46 4.05 -0.20 1.15
N THR A 47 4.59 -0.12 -0.06
CA THR A 47 5.37 1.02 -0.55
C THR A 47 5.03 1.29 -2.01
N GLY A 48 5.16 2.54 -2.43
CA GLY A 48 5.02 2.95 -3.84
C GLY A 48 6.35 3.32 -4.51
N ASP A 49 7.49 3.06 -3.84
CA ASP A 49 8.82 3.42 -4.34
C ASP A 49 9.77 2.24 -4.17
N MET A 50 10.17 1.63 -5.29
CA MET A 50 11.18 0.58 -5.38
C MET A 50 12.60 1.11 -5.54
N SER A 51 12.77 2.41 -5.79
CA SER A 51 14.11 3.00 -6.01
C SER A 51 14.90 3.21 -4.72
N GLN A 52 14.21 3.28 -3.59
CA GLN A 52 14.83 3.51 -2.29
C GLN A 52 13.98 2.90 -1.15
N PRO A 53 14.60 2.36 -0.10
CA PRO A 53 13.89 1.96 1.11
C PRO A 53 13.42 3.17 1.89
N GLY A 54 12.30 3.02 2.60
CA GLY A 54 11.86 3.99 3.61
C GLY A 54 12.62 3.82 4.94
N ASP A 55 12.70 4.92 5.70
CA ASP A 55 13.45 4.98 6.97
C ASP A 55 13.04 3.93 7.99
N SER A 56 11.76 3.55 8.05
CA SER A 56 11.26 2.52 8.96
C SER A 56 11.98 1.17 8.82
N GLN A 57 12.55 0.85 7.64
CA GLN A 57 13.31 -0.38 7.44
C GLN A 57 14.68 -0.39 8.14
N ALA A 58 15.20 0.78 8.52
CA ALA A 58 16.39 0.93 9.36
C ALA A 58 16.14 0.49 10.81
N LEU A 59 14.89 0.60 11.27
CA LEU A 59 14.47 0.41 12.66
C LEU A 59 13.79 -0.94 12.88
N TYR A 60 13.01 -1.38 11.90
CA TYR A 60 12.09 -2.51 12.05
C TYR A 60 12.38 -3.62 11.05
N THR A 61 11.93 -4.81 11.43
CA THR A 61 11.81 -6.01 10.61
C THR A 61 10.32 -6.38 10.51
N ILE A 62 9.99 -7.50 9.85
CA ILE A 62 8.62 -8.02 9.88
C ILE A 62 8.14 -8.34 11.32
N TRP A 63 9.06 -8.57 12.26
CA TRP A 63 8.74 -8.88 13.66
C TRP A 63 8.81 -7.65 14.59
N GLY A 64 8.89 -6.44 14.04
CA GLY A 64 9.04 -5.21 14.83
C GLY A 64 10.50 -4.82 15.03
N PHE A 65 10.84 -4.29 16.21
CA PHE A 65 12.14 -3.63 16.45
C PHE A 65 13.34 -4.55 16.15
N ARG A 66 14.28 -4.03 15.37
CA ARG A 66 15.49 -4.76 14.94
C ARG A 66 16.52 -4.94 16.07
N GLY A 67 16.48 -4.10 17.10
CA GLY A 67 17.48 -4.10 18.19
C GLY A 67 18.64 -3.13 18.00
N TYR A 68 18.81 -2.54 16.81
CA TYR A 68 19.86 -1.58 16.49
C TYR A 68 19.50 -0.74 15.26
N LEU A 69 20.12 0.44 15.13
CA LEU A 69 19.97 1.31 13.97
C LEU A 69 20.91 0.85 12.86
N ARG A 70 20.37 0.54 11.68
CA ARG A 70 21.17 0.33 10.47
C ARG A 70 20.75 1.37 9.44
N PRO A 71 21.66 2.18 8.88
CA PRO A 71 21.29 3.16 7.87
C PRO A 71 20.53 2.48 6.72
N PRO A 72 19.47 3.12 6.17
CA PRO A 72 18.72 2.58 5.04
C PRO A 72 19.67 2.20 3.91
N ARG A 73 19.42 1.07 3.25
CA ARG A 73 20.23 0.66 2.08
C ARG A 73 20.10 1.73 0.99
N GLN A 74 21.21 2.19 0.44
CA GLN A 74 21.20 3.11 -0.71
C GLN A 74 20.92 2.41 -2.06
N LYS A 75 20.28 1.24 -2.02
CA LYS A 75 20.01 0.39 -3.18
C LYS A 75 18.51 0.24 -3.36
N PRO A 76 18.03 -0.03 -4.60
CA PRO A 76 16.65 -0.37 -4.86
C PRO A 76 16.14 -1.48 -3.93
N LEU A 77 14.87 -1.38 -3.58
CA LEU A 77 14.17 -2.45 -2.87
C LEU A 77 14.01 -3.65 -3.78
N LEU A 78 14.16 -4.85 -3.22
CA LEU A 78 13.89 -6.12 -3.90
C LEU A 78 14.52 -6.20 -5.30
N PRO A 79 15.86 -6.13 -5.43
CA PRO A 79 16.52 -6.09 -6.73
C PRO A 79 16.17 -7.29 -7.62
N GLU A 80 15.85 -8.44 -7.03
CA GLU A 80 15.39 -9.62 -7.75
C GLU A 80 13.99 -9.42 -8.38
N TYR A 81 13.11 -8.65 -7.74
CA TYR A 81 11.80 -8.29 -8.27
C TYR A 81 11.90 -7.20 -9.34
N VAL A 82 12.73 -6.18 -9.10
CA VAL A 82 12.98 -5.09 -10.06
C VAL A 82 13.64 -5.63 -11.33
N GLY A 83 14.57 -6.59 -11.19
CA GLY A 83 15.33 -7.14 -12.31
C GLY A 83 16.06 -6.05 -13.09
N ASN A 84 15.81 -5.99 -14.39
CA ASN A 84 16.42 -5.00 -15.29
C ASN A 84 15.52 -3.76 -15.52
N ALA A 85 14.38 -3.66 -14.83
CA ALA A 85 13.49 -2.51 -14.98
C ALA A 85 14.10 -1.25 -14.34
N ASN A 86 13.67 -0.08 -14.81
CA ASN A 86 13.95 1.16 -14.10
C ASN A 86 13.21 1.12 -12.75
N PRO A 87 13.88 1.23 -11.59
CA PRO A 87 13.21 1.19 -10.29
C PRO A 87 12.29 2.40 -10.05
N ARG A 88 12.36 3.44 -10.89
CA ARG A 88 11.41 4.57 -10.91
C ARG A 88 10.37 4.47 -12.02
N ASP A 89 10.24 3.33 -12.67
CA ASP A 89 9.13 3.09 -13.60
C ASP A 89 7.79 3.36 -12.90
N PRO A 90 6.86 4.15 -13.47
CA PRO A 90 5.62 4.54 -12.80
C PRO A 90 4.67 3.39 -12.46
N VAL A 91 4.77 2.25 -13.14
CA VAL A 91 3.99 1.05 -12.78
C VAL A 91 4.63 0.37 -11.60
N LEU A 92 5.94 0.12 -11.64
CA LEU A 92 6.71 -0.53 -10.57
C LEU A 92 6.79 0.32 -9.29
N SER A 93 6.85 1.64 -9.45
CA SER A 93 6.90 2.62 -8.37
C SER A 93 5.82 3.68 -8.56
N PRO A 94 4.57 3.39 -8.14
CA PRO A 94 3.43 4.30 -8.26
C PRO A 94 3.64 5.69 -7.65
N LEU A 95 4.63 5.88 -6.78
CA LEU A 95 5.01 7.21 -6.29
C LEU A 95 5.43 8.17 -7.42
N TYR A 96 5.91 7.64 -8.55
CA TYR A 96 6.31 8.40 -9.74
C TYR A 96 5.24 8.42 -10.83
N SER A 97 4.03 7.90 -10.57
CA SER A 97 2.93 7.93 -11.54
C SER A 97 2.00 9.13 -11.35
N ASP A 98 1.11 9.35 -12.33
CA ASP A 98 0.03 10.32 -12.16
C ASP A 98 -1.02 9.76 -11.20
N LEU A 99 -1.02 10.24 -9.96
CA LEU A 99 -1.94 9.80 -8.91
C LEU A 99 -3.27 10.57 -8.86
N ARG A 100 -3.53 11.53 -9.77
CA ARG A 100 -4.79 12.30 -9.78
C ARG A 100 -5.98 11.42 -10.16
N GLY A 101 -7.12 11.56 -9.51
CA GLY A 101 -8.31 10.76 -9.86
C GLY A 101 -8.13 9.26 -9.66
N MET A 102 -7.19 8.85 -8.80
CA MET A 102 -7.13 7.47 -8.31
C MET A 102 -8.37 7.19 -7.44
N PRO A 103 -8.79 5.92 -7.32
CA PRO A 103 -9.91 5.57 -6.46
C PRO A 103 -9.63 5.94 -5.00
N PRO A 104 -10.69 6.13 -4.18
CA PRO A 104 -10.55 6.21 -2.73
C PRO A 104 -9.67 5.07 -2.20
N ALA A 105 -8.65 5.43 -1.43
CA ALA A 105 -7.67 4.46 -0.93
C ALA A 105 -7.58 4.49 0.61
N LEU A 106 -7.63 3.31 1.22
CA LEU A 106 -7.31 3.12 2.62
C LEU A 106 -5.90 2.58 2.76
N PHE A 107 -5.10 3.27 3.56
CA PHE A 107 -3.76 2.86 3.95
C PHE A 107 -3.78 2.40 5.41
N VAL A 108 -3.22 1.24 5.71
CA VAL A 108 -3.11 0.73 7.10
C VAL A 108 -1.69 0.28 7.36
N THR A 109 -1.12 0.71 8.49
CA THR A 109 0.22 0.29 8.95
C THR A 109 0.29 0.43 10.47
N SER A 110 1.47 0.31 11.06
CA SER A 110 1.68 0.44 12.49
C SER A 110 3.02 1.09 12.82
N THR A 111 3.19 1.59 14.06
CA THR A 111 4.39 2.35 14.43
C THR A 111 5.66 1.51 14.51
N ARG A 112 5.56 0.17 14.52
CA ARG A 112 6.71 -0.76 14.44
C ARG A 112 6.74 -1.58 13.15
N ASP A 113 6.05 -1.12 12.12
CA ASP A 113 6.06 -1.73 10.81
C ASP A 113 7.31 -1.29 10.02
N LEU A 114 8.01 -2.25 9.40
CA LEU A 114 9.11 -1.92 8.49
C LEU A 114 8.64 -1.13 7.26
N LEU A 115 7.36 -1.20 6.88
CA LEU A 115 6.78 -0.47 5.75
C LEU A 115 5.98 0.78 6.15
N LEU A 116 6.07 1.23 7.40
CA LEU A 116 5.45 2.47 7.87
C LEU A 116 5.81 3.68 6.98
N SER A 117 7.09 3.87 6.69
CA SER A 117 7.54 4.98 5.85
C SER A 117 7.00 4.86 4.43
N GLY A 118 7.05 3.66 3.82
CA GLY A 118 6.53 3.45 2.46
C GLY A 118 5.03 3.73 2.35
N THR A 119 4.26 3.25 3.33
CA THR A 119 2.81 3.41 3.38
C THR A 119 2.42 4.88 3.58
N SER A 120 3.03 5.55 4.54
CA SER A 120 2.76 6.97 4.83
C SER A 120 3.21 7.92 3.71
N ILE A 121 4.33 7.63 3.04
CA ILE A 121 4.82 8.44 1.91
C ILE A 121 3.86 8.32 0.72
N LEU A 122 3.42 7.11 0.37
CA LEU A 122 2.48 6.89 -0.72
C LEU A 122 1.11 7.49 -0.42
N HIS A 123 0.60 7.33 0.81
CA HIS A 123 -0.62 8.00 1.27
C HIS A 123 -0.56 9.51 1.05
N ARG A 124 0.52 10.16 1.51
CA ARG A 124 0.70 11.61 1.31
C ARG A 124 0.82 11.98 -0.17
N ALA A 125 1.31 11.10 -1.03
CA ALA A 125 1.36 11.33 -2.47
C ALA A 125 -0.04 11.33 -3.11
N PHE A 126 -0.92 10.41 -2.70
CA PHE A 126 -2.33 10.43 -3.10
C PHE A 126 -3.01 11.74 -2.69
N LEU A 127 -2.82 12.17 -1.44
CA LEU A 127 -3.37 13.44 -0.95
C LEU A 127 -2.87 14.65 -1.74
N ARG A 128 -1.56 14.74 -2.03
CA ARG A 128 -0.99 15.83 -2.84
C ARG A 128 -1.56 15.86 -4.27
N ALA A 129 -1.94 14.70 -4.81
CA ALA A 129 -2.57 14.60 -6.12
C ALA A 129 -4.09 14.88 -6.09
N GLY A 130 -4.67 15.18 -4.93
CA GLY A 130 -6.10 15.44 -4.78
C GLY A 130 -6.98 14.17 -4.76
N SER A 131 -6.38 12.98 -4.68
CA SER A 131 -7.12 11.72 -4.55
C SER A 131 -7.51 11.47 -3.09
N ARG A 132 -8.71 10.92 -2.86
CA ARG A 132 -9.19 10.60 -1.50
C ARG A 132 -8.33 9.49 -0.91
N ALA A 133 -7.68 9.76 0.20
CA ALA A 133 -6.80 8.80 0.87
C ALA A 133 -6.90 8.91 2.39
N GLU A 134 -7.24 7.81 3.03
CA GLU A 134 -7.35 7.67 4.49
C GLU A 134 -6.19 6.81 4.99
N ILE A 135 -5.61 7.13 6.16
CA ILE A 135 -4.56 6.32 6.76
C ILE A 135 -4.86 6.03 8.22
N VAL A 136 -4.65 4.78 8.62
CA VAL A 136 -4.71 4.34 10.01
C VAL A 136 -3.35 3.75 10.40
N VAL A 137 -2.80 4.25 11.50
CA VAL A 137 -1.53 3.77 12.06
C VAL A 137 -1.81 3.20 13.44
N PHE A 138 -1.66 1.89 13.59
CA PHE A 138 -1.81 1.24 14.88
C PHE A 138 -0.54 1.38 15.72
N GLU A 139 -0.70 1.64 17.02
CA GLU A 139 0.44 1.84 17.91
C GLU A 139 1.10 0.51 18.30
N ALA A 140 2.43 0.49 18.33
CA ALA A 140 3.30 -0.57 18.84
C ALA A 140 3.25 -1.94 18.14
N LEU A 141 2.39 -2.12 17.14
CA LEU A 141 2.21 -3.41 16.45
C LEU A 141 3.25 -3.65 15.34
N PRO A 142 3.62 -4.91 15.05
CA PRO A 142 4.56 -5.25 13.98
C PRO A 142 3.89 -5.23 12.60
N HIS A 143 4.70 -5.51 11.57
CA HIS A 143 4.25 -5.65 10.19
C HIS A 143 3.09 -6.65 10.07
N ALA A 144 1.99 -6.21 9.44
CA ALA A 144 0.81 -7.03 9.16
C ALA A 144 0.28 -7.78 10.40
N PHE A 145 0.24 -7.12 11.56
CA PHE A 145 -0.24 -7.70 12.82
C PHE A 145 -1.63 -8.33 12.72
N TRP A 146 -2.46 -7.91 11.77
CA TRP A 146 -3.80 -8.46 11.51
C TRP A 146 -3.81 -9.93 11.06
N TYR A 147 -2.65 -10.55 10.87
CA TYR A 147 -2.54 -12.01 10.74
C TYR A 147 -2.53 -12.75 12.09
N ASP A 148 -2.31 -12.05 13.20
CA ASP A 148 -2.52 -12.60 14.54
C ASP A 148 -3.93 -12.31 15.04
N TYR A 149 -4.84 -13.25 14.80
CA TYR A 149 -6.25 -13.15 15.21
C TYR A 149 -6.49 -13.17 16.73
N LYS A 150 -5.44 -13.34 17.55
CA LYS A 150 -5.55 -13.26 19.01
C LYS A 150 -5.51 -11.82 19.52
N LEU A 151 -4.98 -10.89 18.72
CA LEU A 151 -4.90 -9.48 19.10
C LEU A 151 -6.27 -8.80 18.97
N PRO A 152 -6.72 -8.03 19.97
CA PRO A 152 -7.94 -7.24 19.85
C PRO A 152 -7.86 -6.22 18.71
N GLU A 153 -6.68 -5.65 18.47
CA GLU A 153 -6.42 -4.70 17.39
C GLU A 153 -6.62 -5.33 16.01
N THR A 154 -6.40 -6.64 15.85
CA THR A 154 -6.67 -7.35 14.59
C THR A 154 -8.15 -7.28 14.23
N ARG A 155 -9.03 -7.46 15.22
CA ARG A 155 -10.48 -7.35 15.01
C ARG A 155 -10.86 -5.93 14.57
N GLU A 156 -10.30 -4.92 15.22
CA GLU A 156 -10.51 -3.53 14.87
C GLU A 156 -10.03 -3.22 13.44
N ALA A 157 -8.82 -3.63 13.09
CA ALA A 157 -8.24 -3.42 11.77
C ALA A 157 -9.10 -4.04 10.67
N LEU A 158 -9.53 -5.30 10.84
CA LEU A 158 -10.36 -6.00 9.86
C LEU A 158 -11.74 -5.35 9.69
N HIS A 159 -12.38 -4.91 10.79
CA HIS A 159 -13.64 -4.18 10.71
C HIS A 159 -13.48 -2.84 9.99
N LEU A 160 -12.42 -2.09 10.27
CA LEU A 160 -12.13 -0.82 9.62
C LEU A 160 -11.88 -1.00 8.11
N MET A 161 -11.09 -2.01 7.74
CA MET A 161 -10.83 -2.35 6.33
C MET A 161 -12.13 -2.72 5.60
N ALA A 162 -12.98 -3.55 6.21
CA ALA A 162 -14.27 -3.95 5.63
C ALA A 162 -15.21 -2.75 5.47
N ALA A 163 -15.40 -1.95 6.52
CA ALA A 163 -16.28 -0.79 6.51
C ALA A 163 -15.87 0.25 5.44
N PHE A 164 -14.57 0.41 5.21
CA PHE A 164 -14.07 1.27 4.14
C PHE A 164 -14.51 0.76 2.75
N PHE A 165 -14.39 -0.54 2.47
CA PHE A 165 -14.84 -1.10 1.20
C PHE A 165 -16.35 -1.03 1.04
N ASP A 166 -17.12 -1.35 2.09
CA ASP A 166 -18.59 -1.26 2.07
C ASP A 166 -19.08 0.16 1.73
N SER A 167 -18.33 1.18 2.15
CA SER A 167 -18.69 2.59 1.92
C SER A 167 -18.36 3.11 0.52
N HIS A 168 -17.48 2.44 -0.23
CA HIS A 168 -16.93 2.96 -1.49
C HIS A 168 -17.14 2.05 -2.69
N VAL A 169 -17.18 0.73 -2.49
CA VAL A 169 -17.37 -0.22 -3.58
C VAL A 169 -18.84 -0.22 -3.99
N GLY A 170 -19.11 0.19 -5.23
CA GLY A 170 -20.45 0.26 -5.81
C GLY A 170 -21.24 1.53 -5.49
N ALA A 171 -20.69 2.42 -4.67
CA ALA A 171 -21.25 3.74 -4.38
C ALA A 171 -21.39 4.65 -5.63
#